data_AF-A0A970AY35-F1
#
_entry.id   AF-A0A970AY35-F1
#
_cell.length_a   1.000
_cell.length_b   1.000
_cell.length_c   1.000
_cell.angle_alpha   90.00
_cell.angle_beta   90.00
_cell.angle_gamma   90.00
#
_symmetry.space_group_name_H-M   'P 1'
#
loop_
_entity.id
_entity.type
_entity.pdbx_description
1 polymer ?
#
loop_
_entity_poly.entity_id
_entity_poly.type
_entity_poly.pdbx_seq_one_letter_code
_entity_poly.pdbx_strand_id
1 'polypeptide(L)'
;MARATHDAMGLDLEVRRLQVLRASLTEILDIAPERALVSLLDGPEGGLGVLMFAPAVTAAMIEMQTLGRLAAQPAPPRKPTRIDAAMVAGVVDRALAGLDDTLAEEADRIWAGGFRYASFLEDLRPLALLLEEESYRVLLADVSLGESAREGQVILVLPASARR
;
A
#
# COMPACT_ATOMS: atom_id res chain seq x y z
N MET A 1 -10.45 -20.40 -8.40
CA MET A 1 -10.83 -19.01 -8.72
C MET A 1 -9.58 -18.15 -8.57
N ALA A 2 -8.68 -18.18 -9.55
CA ALA A 2 -7.34 -17.59 -9.44
C ALA A 2 -7.00 -16.83 -10.72
N ARG A 3 -7.85 -15.86 -11.08
CA ARG A 3 -7.65 -15.10 -12.32
C ARG A 3 -8.09 -13.66 -12.15
N ALA A 4 -7.11 -12.82 -11.85
CA ALA A 4 -6.81 -11.56 -12.53
C ALA A 4 -6.16 -10.61 -11.52
N THR A 5 -4.83 -10.63 -11.48
CA THR A 5 -4.06 -9.48 -10.98
C THR A 5 -2.89 -9.27 -11.93
N HIS A 6 -3.22 -9.12 -13.20
CA HIS A 6 -2.29 -8.56 -14.18
C HIS A 6 -2.83 -7.19 -14.60
N ASP A 7 -1.89 -6.26 -14.72
CA ASP A 7 -1.96 -4.94 -15.33
C ASP A 7 -2.44 -3.74 -14.51
N ALA A 8 -1.46 -3.17 -13.79
CA ALA A 8 -1.18 -1.73 -13.86
C ALA A 8 0.33 -1.39 -14.03
N MET A 9 1.22 -2.40 -14.08
CA MET A 9 2.68 -2.22 -14.01
C MET A 9 3.52 -3.20 -14.85
N GLY A 10 2.94 -4.19 -15.53
CA GLY A 10 3.72 -5.30 -16.13
C GLY A 10 4.48 -6.15 -15.09
N LEU A 11 4.13 -6.02 -13.81
CA LEU A 11 4.65 -6.81 -12.70
C LEU A 11 3.64 -7.91 -12.39
N ASP A 12 4.07 -9.17 -12.48
CA ASP A 12 3.28 -10.31 -12.00
C ASP A 12 3.30 -10.30 -10.47
N LEU A 13 2.24 -9.76 -9.87
CA LEU A 13 2.06 -9.67 -8.43
C LEU A 13 0.92 -10.60 -8.04
N GLU A 14 1.24 -11.60 -7.22
CA GLU A 14 0.25 -12.55 -6.71
C GLU A 14 0.01 -12.30 -5.22
N VAL A 15 -1.24 -12.07 -4.83
CA VAL A 15 -1.64 -11.99 -3.42
C VAL A 15 -1.70 -13.42 -2.86
N ARG A 16 -0.75 -13.76 -1.99
CA ARG A 16 -0.68 -15.07 -1.33
C ARG A 16 -1.64 -15.16 -0.15
N ARG A 17 -1.78 -14.06 0.57
CA ARG A 17 -2.67 -13.94 1.73
C ARG A 17 -3.24 -12.54 1.78
N LEU A 18 -4.53 -12.44 2.05
CA LEU A 18 -5.20 -11.18 2.33
C LEU A 18 -5.95 -11.31 3.65
N GLN A 19 -5.73 -10.36 4.56
CA GLN A 19 -6.46 -10.25 5.82
C GLN A 19 -7.04 -8.85 5.94
N VAL A 20 -8.29 -8.77 6.40
CA VAL A 20 -8.91 -7.51 6.78
C VAL A 20 -9.16 -7.55 8.27
N LEU A 21 -8.61 -6.59 8.99
CA LEU A 21 -8.78 -6.47 10.44
C LEU A 21 -9.10 -5.04 10.85
N ARG A 22 -9.54 -4.89 12.09
CA ARG A 22 -9.61 -3.58 12.74
C ARG A 22 -8.43 -3.44 13.68
N ALA A 23 -7.80 -2.28 13.66
CA ALA A 23 -6.66 -1.96 14.51
C ALA A 23 -6.76 -0.54 15.05
N SER A 24 -6.18 -0.32 16.22
CA SER A 24 -5.83 0.99 16.77
C SER A 24 -4.58 1.55 16.10
N LEU A 25 -4.32 2.84 16.30
CA LEU A 25 -3.10 3.49 15.84
C LEU A 25 -1.83 2.81 16.38
N THR A 26 -1.82 2.40 17.64
CA THR A 26 -0.68 1.67 18.23
C THR A 26 -0.42 0.36 17.52
N GLU A 27 -1.46 -0.45 17.29
CA GLU A 27 -1.32 -1.72 16.58
C GLU A 27 -0.84 -1.52 15.13
N ILE A 28 -1.26 -0.44 14.45
CA ILE A 28 -0.76 -0.09 13.10
C ILE A 28 0.75 0.16 13.13
N LEU A 29 1.25 0.88 14.13
CA LEU A 29 2.69 1.16 14.26
C LEU A 29 3.49 -0.11 14.55
N ASP A 30 2.91 -1.06 15.27
CA ASP A 30 3.56 -2.33 15.63
C ASP A 30 3.63 -3.32 14.46
N ILE A 31 2.63 -3.33 13.56
CA ILE A 31 2.62 -4.21 12.37
C ILE A 31 3.39 -3.65 11.17
N ALA A 32 3.79 -2.38 11.21
CA ALA A 32 4.41 -1.72 10.07
C ALA A 32 5.77 -2.38 9.73
N PRO A 33 6.04 -2.69 8.45
CA PRO A 33 7.30 -3.31 8.07
C PRO A 33 8.49 -2.40 8.41
N GLU A 34 9.61 -2.99 8.84
CA GLU A 34 10.84 -2.24 8.98
C GLU A 34 11.25 -1.59 7.65
N ARG A 35 11.59 -0.29 7.71
CA ARG A 35 11.96 0.50 6.53
C ARG A 35 10.87 0.52 5.45
N ALA A 36 9.61 0.43 5.84
CA ALA A 36 8.50 0.58 4.91
C ALA A 36 8.55 1.92 4.17
N LEU A 37 8.15 1.91 2.89
CA LEU A 37 7.77 3.14 2.21
C LEU A 37 6.36 3.49 2.67
N VAL A 38 6.23 4.64 3.32
CA VAL A 38 4.98 5.09 3.93
C VAL A 38 4.39 6.21 3.08
N SER A 39 3.26 5.93 2.44
CA SER A 39 2.50 6.89 1.65
C SER A 39 1.27 7.34 2.43
N LEU A 40 1.11 8.65 2.61
CA LEU A 40 -0.12 9.24 3.10
C LEU A 40 -1.13 9.35 1.96
N LEU A 41 -2.37 9.08 2.29
CA LEU A 41 -3.50 9.13 1.37
C LEU A 41 -4.49 10.17 1.84
N ASP A 42 -4.94 11.02 0.93
CA ASP A 42 -6.07 11.91 1.17
C ASP A 42 -7.35 11.21 0.71
N GLY A 43 -8.28 11.04 1.64
CA GLY A 43 -9.60 10.48 1.40
C GLY A 43 -10.70 11.55 1.43
N PRO A 44 -11.95 11.12 1.20
CA PRO A 44 -13.12 11.99 1.30
C PRO A 44 -13.18 12.71 2.66
N GLU A 45 -13.67 13.95 2.64
CA GLU A 45 -13.89 14.77 3.85
C GLU A 45 -12.65 14.99 4.73
N GLY A 46 -11.46 14.90 4.14
CA GLY A 46 -10.20 15.07 4.86
C GLY A 46 -9.79 13.85 5.68
N GLY A 47 -10.44 12.69 5.48
CA GLY A 47 -10.01 11.45 6.09
C GLY A 47 -8.62 11.04 5.61
N LEU A 48 -7.69 10.82 6.54
CA LEU A 48 -6.33 10.40 6.22
C LEU A 48 -6.22 8.88 6.22
N GLY A 49 -5.63 8.35 5.15
CA GLY A 49 -5.25 6.94 5.02
C GLY A 49 -3.73 6.77 4.92
N VAL A 50 -3.28 5.53 5.04
CA VAL A 50 -1.86 5.18 4.88
C VAL A 50 -1.73 3.93 4.03
N LEU A 51 -0.78 3.95 3.09
CA LEU A 51 -0.34 2.77 2.37
C LEU A 51 1.14 2.53 2.66
N MET A 52 1.45 1.32 3.09
CA MET A 52 2.81 0.91 3.44
C MET A 52 3.26 -0.25 2.55
N PHE A 53 4.48 -0.14 2.05
CA PHE A 53 5.14 -1.19 1.28
C PHE A 53 6.39 -1.65 1.98
N ALA A 54 6.52 -2.97 2.17
CA ALA A 54 7.78 -3.55 2.60
C ALA A 54 8.91 -3.22 1.59
N PRO A 55 10.19 -3.20 2.03
CA PRO A 55 11.32 -2.84 1.17
C PRO A 55 11.39 -3.66 -0.13
N ALA A 56 11.08 -4.96 -0.08
CA ALA A 56 11.10 -5.84 -1.24
C ALA A 56 10.06 -5.43 -2.30
N VAL A 57 8.86 -5.01 -1.87
CA VAL A 57 7.80 -4.53 -2.78
C VAL A 57 8.21 -3.20 -3.41
N THR A 58 8.72 -2.26 -2.60
CA THR A 58 9.20 -0.97 -3.10
C THR A 58 10.32 -1.15 -4.13
N ALA A 59 11.32 -1.99 -3.84
CA ALA A 59 12.41 -2.27 -4.75
C ALA A 59 11.92 -2.90 -6.06
N ALA A 60 11.00 -3.87 -6.00
CA ALA A 60 10.42 -4.50 -7.18
C ALA A 60 9.66 -3.49 -8.06
N MET A 61 8.87 -2.60 -7.46
CA MET A 61 8.19 -1.54 -8.21
C MET A 61 9.19 -0.63 -8.92
N ILE A 62 10.25 -0.21 -8.23
CA ILE A 62 11.29 0.65 -8.83
C ILE A 62 12.05 -0.08 -9.94
N GLU A 63 12.43 -1.34 -9.74
CA GLU A 63 13.08 -2.17 -10.76
C GLU A 63 12.20 -2.28 -12.01
N MET A 64 10.89 -2.50 -11.86
CA MET A 64 9.98 -2.54 -12.99
C MET A 64 9.86 -1.18 -13.70
N GLN A 65 9.76 -0.08 -12.94
CA GLN A 65 9.67 1.27 -13.53
C GLN A 65 10.96 1.68 -14.27
N THR A 66 12.12 1.23 -13.80
CA THR A 66 13.43 1.69 -14.33
C THR A 66 14.07 0.73 -15.31
N LEU A 67 13.90 -0.58 -15.11
CA LEU A 67 14.53 -1.65 -15.87
C LEU A 67 13.53 -2.46 -16.70
N GLY A 68 12.22 -2.34 -16.44
CA GLY A 68 11.18 -3.14 -17.08
C GLY A 68 11.17 -4.62 -16.68
N ARG A 69 11.98 -5.00 -15.69
CA ARG A 69 12.12 -6.38 -15.19
C ARG A 69 12.68 -6.39 -13.78
N LEU A 70 12.38 -7.46 -13.04
CA LEU A 70 13.02 -7.72 -11.76
C LEU A 70 14.46 -8.19 -11.95
N ALA A 71 15.35 -7.73 -11.09
CA ALA A 71 16.71 -8.26 -11.02
C ALA A 71 16.69 -9.72 -10.53
N ALA A 72 17.77 -10.47 -10.78
CA ALA A 72 17.87 -11.85 -10.25
C ALA A 72 18.00 -11.86 -8.72
N GLN A 73 18.68 -10.86 -8.15
CA GLN A 73 18.91 -10.74 -6.72
C GLN A 73 18.38 -9.41 -6.21
N PRO A 74 17.56 -9.40 -5.13
CA PRO A 74 17.04 -8.15 -4.59
C PRO A 74 18.17 -7.31 -4.00
N ALA A 75 18.05 -5.99 -4.16
CA ALA A 75 18.92 -5.05 -3.48
C ALA A 75 18.74 -5.17 -1.95
N PRO A 76 19.81 -4.95 -1.15
CA PRO A 76 19.70 -4.89 0.29
C PRO A 76 18.65 -3.86 0.73
N PRO A 77 17.83 -4.14 1.75
CA PRO A 77 16.82 -3.21 2.21
C PRO A 77 17.47 -1.92 2.71
N ARG A 78 16.97 -0.78 2.26
CA ARG A 78 17.44 0.56 2.64
C ARG A 78 16.27 1.45 3.00
N LYS A 79 16.54 2.54 3.73
CA LYS A 79 15.51 3.56 4.01
C LYS A 79 14.98 4.13 2.68
N PRO A 80 13.65 4.15 2.47
CA PRO A 80 13.06 4.82 1.32
C PRO A 80 13.35 6.31 1.32
N THR A 81 13.45 6.87 0.12
CA THR A 81 13.71 8.28 -0.13
C THR A 81 12.53 8.92 -0.86
N ARG A 82 12.53 10.25 -0.93
CA ARG A 82 11.55 10.99 -1.72
C ARG A 82 11.56 10.61 -3.20
N ILE A 83 12.71 10.21 -3.75
CA ILE A 83 12.83 9.72 -5.13
C ILE A 83 12.08 8.40 -5.27
N ASP A 84 12.28 7.46 -4.34
CA ASP A 84 11.58 6.18 -4.34
C ASP A 84 10.06 6.39 -4.28
N ALA A 85 9.59 7.29 -3.42
CA ALA A 85 8.18 7.66 -3.31
C ALA A 85 7.62 8.23 -4.63
N ALA A 86 8.34 9.14 -5.29
CA ALA A 86 7.92 9.70 -6.56
C ALA A 86 7.81 8.61 -7.66
N MET A 87 8.70 7.62 -7.65
CA MET A 87 8.68 6.52 -8.62
C MET A 87 7.48 5.58 -8.43
N VAL A 88 6.99 5.43 -7.20
CA VAL A 88 5.86 4.54 -6.90
C VAL A 88 4.52 5.27 -6.81
N ALA A 89 4.49 6.60 -6.68
CA ALA A 89 3.25 7.37 -6.52
C ALA A 89 2.21 7.08 -7.61
N GLY A 90 2.61 7.08 -8.89
CA GLY A 90 1.69 6.78 -9.98
C GLY A 90 1.16 5.34 -9.97
N VAL A 91 1.90 4.40 -9.37
CA VAL A 91 1.44 3.03 -9.15
C VAL A 91 0.39 3.00 -8.04
N VAL A 92 0.65 3.71 -6.95
CA VAL A 92 -0.28 3.86 -5.82
C VAL A 92 -1.61 4.44 -6.32
N ASP A 93 -1.58 5.52 -7.09
CA ASP A 93 -2.79 6.14 -7.63
C ASP A 93 -3.60 5.17 -8.50
N ARG A 94 -2.93 4.39 -9.38
CA ARG A 94 -3.61 3.38 -10.19
C ARG A 94 -4.20 2.25 -9.35
N ALA A 95 -3.49 1.80 -8.32
CA ALA A 95 -3.98 0.76 -7.42
C ALA A 95 -5.20 1.23 -6.62
N LEU A 96 -5.19 2.47 -6.13
CA LEU A 96 -6.32 3.08 -5.43
C LEU A 96 -7.53 3.28 -6.35
N ALA A 97 -7.31 3.71 -7.60
CA ALA A 97 -8.38 3.81 -8.58
C ALA A 97 -9.00 2.44 -8.91
N GLY A 98 -8.17 1.40 -9.12
CA GLY A 98 -8.68 0.04 -9.34
C GLY A 98 -9.42 -0.54 -8.13
N LEU A 99 -8.98 -0.20 -6.92
CA LEU A 99 -9.71 -0.53 -5.69
C LEU A 99 -11.08 0.16 -5.65
N ASP A 100 -11.15 1.45 -5.97
CA ASP A 100 -12.41 2.21 -6.03
C ASP A 100 -13.38 1.63 -7.07
N ASP A 101 -12.89 1.27 -8.26
CA ASP A 101 -13.69 0.63 -9.31
C ASP A 101 -14.22 -0.75 -8.88
N THR A 102 -13.39 -1.56 -8.22
CA THR A 102 -13.80 -2.89 -7.71
C THR A 102 -14.87 -2.74 -6.62
N LEU A 103 -14.71 -1.76 -5.73
CA LEU A 103 -15.66 -1.48 -4.65
C LEU A 103 -16.95 -0.81 -5.16
N ALA A 104 -16.95 -0.22 -6.35
CA ALA A 104 -18.16 0.34 -6.95
C ALA A 104 -19.19 -0.74 -7.32
N GLU A 105 -18.75 -1.99 -7.49
CA GLU A 105 -19.60 -3.15 -7.79
C GLU A 105 -20.17 -3.83 -6.53
N GLU A 106 -19.62 -3.53 -5.34
CA GLU A 106 -20.05 -4.07 -4.04
C GLU A 106 -20.79 -3.00 -3.19
N ALA A 107 -21.68 -3.44 -2.29
CA ALA A 107 -22.33 -2.54 -1.32
C ALA A 107 -21.34 -1.92 -0.30
N ASP A 108 -20.06 -2.28 -0.37
CA ASP A 108 -18.96 -1.89 0.51
C ASP A 108 -18.28 -0.56 0.14
N ARG A 109 -18.83 0.18 -0.84
CA ARG A 109 -18.41 1.53 -1.26
C ARG A 109 -18.17 2.54 -0.12
N ILE A 110 -18.71 2.25 1.06
CA ILE A 110 -18.83 3.18 2.17
C ILE A 110 -17.46 3.59 2.76
N TRP A 111 -16.41 2.74 2.77
CA TRP A 111 -15.19 3.05 3.57
C TRP A 111 -13.85 3.11 2.82
N ALA A 112 -13.73 2.57 1.60
CA ALA A 112 -12.45 2.46 0.90
C ALA A 112 -12.37 3.19 -0.46
N GLY A 113 -13.44 3.87 -0.87
CA GLY A 113 -13.46 4.66 -2.10
C GLY A 113 -12.89 6.08 -1.94
N GLY A 114 -12.42 6.66 -3.05
CA GLY A 114 -12.03 8.07 -3.12
C GLY A 114 -10.68 8.47 -2.50
N PHE A 115 -9.87 7.52 -2.06
CA PHE A 115 -8.51 7.80 -1.57
C PHE A 115 -7.52 8.04 -2.72
N ARG A 116 -6.61 8.98 -2.54
CA ARG A 116 -5.56 9.34 -3.51
C ARG A 116 -4.22 9.52 -2.83
N TYR A 117 -3.12 9.30 -3.54
CA TYR A 117 -1.79 9.57 -3.00
C TYR A 117 -1.65 11.07 -2.69
N ALA A 118 -1.21 11.38 -1.46
CA ALA A 118 -1.01 12.76 -1.01
C ALA A 118 0.48 13.07 -0.87
N SER A 119 1.19 12.30 -0.04
CA SER A 119 2.60 12.56 0.25
C SER A 119 3.32 11.33 0.81
N PHE A 120 4.62 11.49 1.08
CA PHE A 120 5.49 10.45 1.61
C PHE A 120 6.02 10.83 2.99
N LEU A 121 6.07 9.86 3.90
CA LEU A 121 6.71 9.98 5.20
C LEU A 121 8.02 9.19 5.25
N GLU A 122 9.08 9.86 5.71
CA GLU A 122 10.40 9.24 5.85
C GLU A 122 10.48 8.22 6.98
N ASP A 123 9.57 8.28 7.95
CA ASP A 123 9.43 7.30 9.03
C ASP A 123 8.00 7.29 9.57
N LEU A 124 7.71 6.34 10.46
CA LEU A 124 6.36 6.11 11.00
C LEU A 124 5.98 7.08 12.13
N ARG A 125 6.94 7.76 12.78
CA ARG A 125 6.67 8.56 13.98
C ARG A 125 5.66 9.68 13.74
N PRO A 126 5.66 10.39 12.59
CA PRO A 126 4.64 11.39 12.29
C PRO A 126 3.21 10.82 12.25
N LEU A 127 3.02 9.52 11.97
CA LEU A 127 1.69 8.93 11.92
C LEU A 127 0.95 9.07 13.26
N ALA A 128 1.66 9.01 14.39
CA ALA A 128 1.06 9.18 15.71
C ALA A 128 0.42 10.58 15.92
N LEU A 129 0.81 11.57 15.13
CA LEU A 129 0.29 12.94 15.19
C LEU A 129 -0.71 13.26 14.08
N LEU A 130 -0.59 12.55 12.94
CA LEU A 130 -1.41 12.80 11.75
C LEU A 130 -2.69 11.97 11.76
N LEU A 131 -2.62 10.75 12.27
CA LEU A 131 -3.77 9.87 12.39
C LEU A 131 -4.54 10.18 13.68
N GLU A 132 -5.86 10.15 13.58
CA GLU A 132 -6.76 10.31 14.72
C GLU A 132 -6.70 9.07 15.63
N GLU A 133 -7.01 9.25 16.92
CA GLU A 133 -7.09 8.16 17.88
C GLU A 133 -8.43 7.42 17.73
N GLU A 134 -8.59 6.70 16.62
CA GLU A 134 -9.78 5.96 16.26
C GLU A 134 -9.49 4.51 15.82
N SER A 135 -10.53 3.76 15.48
CA SER A 135 -10.39 2.43 14.89
C SER A 135 -10.17 2.56 13.38
N TYR A 136 -9.14 1.89 12.90
CA TYR A 136 -8.82 1.77 11.48
C TYR A 136 -9.17 0.39 10.96
N ARG A 137 -9.56 0.33 9.70
CA ARG A 137 -9.61 -0.92 8.94
C ARG A 137 -8.27 -1.08 8.21
N VAL A 138 -7.67 -2.24 8.40
CA VAL A 138 -6.35 -2.59 7.87
C VAL A 138 -6.49 -3.77 6.94
N LEU A 139 -6.07 -3.59 5.69
CA LEU A 139 -5.86 -4.68 4.74
C LEU A 139 -4.38 -5.04 4.75
N LEU A 140 -4.06 -6.25 5.19
CA LEU A 140 -2.72 -6.82 5.09
C LEU A 140 -2.67 -7.81 3.95
N ALA A 141 -1.85 -7.53 2.95
CA ALA A 141 -1.60 -8.41 1.84
C ALA A 141 -0.14 -8.89 1.85
N ASP A 142 0.04 -10.21 1.95
CA ASP A 142 1.33 -10.84 1.66
C ASP A 142 1.35 -11.14 0.16
N VAL A 143 2.34 -10.60 -0.54
CA VAL A 143 2.44 -10.66 -2.00
C VAL A 143 3.72 -11.35 -2.43
N SER A 144 3.66 -12.12 -3.52
CA SER A 144 4.85 -12.59 -4.24
C SER A 144 5.01 -11.84 -5.55
N LEU A 145 6.26 -11.53 -5.91
CA LEU A 145 6.64 -10.61 -6.98
C LEU A 145 7.48 -11.33 -8.03
N GLY A 146 6.89 -11.48 -9.22
CA GLY A 146 7.48 -12.16 -10.37
C GLY A 146 7.82 -13.64 -10.11
N GLU A 147 8.49 -14.25 -11.09
CA GLU A 147 8.87 -15.66 -11.05
C GLU A 147 9.93 -15.97 -9.97
N SER A 148 10.66 -14.95 -9.51
CA SER A 148 11.74 -15.07 -8.53
C SER A 148 11.28 -15.38 -7.10
N ALA A 149 9.97 -15.54 -6.86
CA ALA A 149 9.37 -15.79 -5.55
C ALA A 149 9.77 -14.78 -4.46
N ARG A 150 10.09 -13.53 -4.85
CA ARG A 150 10.32 -12.46 -3.86
C ARG A 150 9.02 -12.17 -3.15
N GLU A 151 9.03 -12.20 -1.83
CA GLU A 151 7.86 -11.92 -1.02
C GLU A 151 7.97 -10.58 -0.30
N GLY A 152 6.83 -9.97 -0.03
CA GLY A 152 6.75 -8.75 0.77
C GLY A 152 5.33 -8.43 1.16
N GLN A 153 5.18 -7.48 2.08
CA GLN A 153 3.88 -7.07 2.57
C GLN A 153 3.46 -5.72 2.00
N VAL A 154 2.16 -5.60 1.72
CA VAL A 154 1.46 -4.35 1.42
C VAL A 154 0.39 -4.17 2.48
N ILE A 155 0.39 -3.02 3.16
CA ILE A 155 -0.60 -2.70 4.19
C ILE A 155 -1.33 -1.43 3.81
N LEU A 156 -2.64 -1.52 3.62
CA LEU A 156 -3.53 -0.38 3.44
C LEU A 156 -4.31 -0.13 4.74
N VAL A 157 -4.22 1.08 5.26
CA VAL A 157 -4.86 1.52 6.50
C VAL A 157 -5.82 2.66 6.18
N LEU A 158 -7.10 2.48 6.49
CA LEU A 158 -8.16 3.45 6.23
C LEU A 158 -9.04 3.63 7.48
N PRO A 159 -9.62 4.80 7.73
CA PRO A 159 -10.59 5.00 8.81
C PRO A 159 -11.70 3.94 8.77
N ALA A 160 -12.05 3.32 9.92
CA ALA A 160 -13.05 2.25 9.92
C ALA A 160 -14.49 2.76 9.77
N SER A 161 -14.72 4.01 10.16
CA SER A 161 -15.94 4.78 9.91
C SER A 161 -15.80 5.57 8.62
N ALA A 162 -16.73 5.36 7.71
CA ALA A 162 -16.91 6.26 6.58
C ALA A 162 -17.27 7.65 7.09
N ARG A 163 -16.52 8.66 6.65
CA ARG A 163 -16.88 10.06 6.84
C ARG A 163 -17.85 10.44 5.69
N ARG A 164 -19.00 11.03 6.05
CA ARG A 164 -20.17 11.33 5.21
C ARG A 164 -20.67 12.75 5.49
#